data_AF-A0A077MCY2-F1
#
_entry.id   AF-A0A077MCY2-F1
#
_cell.length_a   1.000
_cell.length_b   1.000
_cell.length_c   1.000
_cell.angle_alpha   90.00
_cell.angle_beta   90.00
_cell.angle_gamma   90.00
#
_symmetry.space_group_name_H-M   'P 1'
#
loop_
_entity.id
_entity.type
_entity.pdbx_description
1 polymer ?
#
loop_
_entity_poly.entity_id
_entity_poly.type
_entity_poly.pdbx_seq_one_letter_code
_entity_poly.pdbx_strand_id
1 'polypeptide(L)'
;TCWNCKTVKMLPWIKKYGDDFWAKDFNELRAEPDMKQESISCPTCHDPKDMTLRITSVPLNDYLQKVGKDWKKMSRNEMRALVCGQCHVEYYFAEKKFAPSKKPVFPWTEGFDPENMYTYYMDHGITEAKGFEGWFTDWTHPVSKTPMLKAQHPEYETWINGPHGAAGVTCADCHMAYTRADDKKKISSHWWTSPLKDIDRSCRTCHSDKTADYLKERVLFTQKRTFDQLLIAQEISVKAHEAVRLASEWTGPKAANYDDLMIQARQNVRKGQFFWDLISAENSVGFH
;
A
#
# COMPACT_ATOMS: atom_id res chain seq x y z
N THR A 1 -14.37 5.29 -6.07
CA THR A 1 -13.03 5.37 -5.42
C THR A 1 -11.85 4.85 -6.24
N CYS A 2 -11.93 3.77 -7.01
CA CYS A 2 -10.75 3.17 -7.68
C CYS A 2 -9.93 4.13 -8.59
N TRP A 3 -10.51 5.24 -9.05
CA TRP A 3 -9.82 6.30 -9.79
C TRP A 3 -8.84 7.14 -8.94
N ASN A 4 -8.92 7.09 -7.60
CA ASN A 4 -8.21 7.97 -6.66
C ASN A 4 -6.70 8.10 -6.93
N CYS A 5 -6.06 6.98 -7.28
CA CYS A 5 -4.61 6.91 -7.49
C CYS A 5 -4.25 6.69 -8.96
N LYS A 6 -5.04 7.23 -9.92
CA LYS A 6 -4.88 6.92 -11.35
C LYS A 6 -4.88 8.13 -12.28
N THR A 7 -5.47 9.25 -11.86
CA THR A 7 -5.71 10.40 -12.75
C THR A 7 -5.71 11.72 -12.00
N VAL A 8 -5.25 12.77 -12.68
CA VAL A 8 -5.35 14.16 -12.21
C VAL A 8 -6.80 14.68 -12.16
N LYS A 9 -7.75 13.98 -12.81
CA LYS A 9 -9.19 14.29 -12.80
C LYS A 9 -9.84 14.16 -11.43
N MET A 10 -9.15 13.54 -10.48
CA MET A 10 -9.62 13.46 -9.09
C MET A 10 -9.97 14.82 -8.50
N LEU A 11 -9.15 15.86 -8.71
CA LEU A 11 -9.40 17.20 -8.16
C LEU A 11 -10.72 17.81 -8.66
N PRO A 12 -11.00 17.92 -9.97
CA PRO A 12 -12.28 18.43 -10.45
C PRO A 12 -13.46 17.52 -10.10
N TRP A 13 -13.29 16.20 -10.07
CA TRP A 13 -14.37 15.29 -9.69
C TRP A 13 -14.77 15.43 -8.23
N ILE A 14 -13.82 15.49 -7.30
CA ILE A 14 -14.10 15.73 -5.88
C ILE A 14 -14.72 17.12 -5.69
N LYS A 15 -14.26 18.14 -6.41
CA LYS A 15 -14.90 19.47 -6.36
C LYS A 15 -16.35 19.45 -6.84
N LYS A 16 -16.65 18.67 -7.88
CA LYS A 16 -17.99 18.60 -8.51
C LYS A 16 -18.97 17.76 -7.69
N TYR A 17 -18.54 16.59 -7.24
CA TYR A 17 -19.41 15.57 -6.66
C TYR A 17 -19.29 15.47 -5.14
N GLY A 18 -18.25 16.06 -4.53
CA GLY A 18 -18.02 15.96 -3.08
C GLY A 18 -17.90 14.51 -2.62
N ASP A 19 -18.51 14.23 -1.47
CA ASP A 19 -18.50 12.90 -0.84
C ASP A 19 -19.26 11.83 -1.66
N ASP A 20 -20.20 12.23 -2.51
CA ASP A 20 -20.95 11.29 -3.36
C ASP A 20 -20.07 10.65 -4.44
N PHE A 21 -18.91 11.25 -4.76
CA PHE A 21 -17.96 10.71 -5.73
C PHE A 21 -17.53 9.27 -5.38
N TRP A 22 -17.29 9.00 -4.10
CA TRP A 22 -16.57 7.80 -3.68
C TRP A 22 -17.35 6.52 -3.98
N ALA A 23 -18.68 6.56 -3.79
CA ALA A 23 -19.58 5.43 -4.00
C ALA A 23 -20.13 5.29 -5.43
N LYS A 24 -19.79 6.20 -6.35
CA LYS A 24 -20.18 6.07 -7.76
C LYS A 24 -19.63 4.79 -8.38
N ASP A 25 -20.38 4.23 -9.33
CA ASP A 25 -19.86 3.12 -10.11
C ASP A 25 -18.63 3.58 -10.90
N PHE A 26 -17.61 2.72 -10.93
CA PHE A 26 -16.36 3.03 -11.59
C PHE A 26 -16.54 3.41 -13.07
N ASN A 27 -17.52 2.81 -13.75
CA ASN A 27 -17.74 2.99 -15.18
C ASN A 27 -18.43 4.30 -15.52
N GLU A 28 -19.10 4.97 -14.58
CA GLU A 28 -19.77 6.27 -14.83
C GLU A 28 -18.79 7.31 -15.38
N LEU A 29 -17.53 7.26 -14.93
CA LEU A 29 -16.49 8.23 -15.29
C LEU A 29 -15.44 7.65 -16.25
N ARG A 30 -15.63 6.41 -16.73
CA ARG A 30 -14.59 5.69 -17.50
C ARG A 30 -14.19 6.37 -18.80
N ALA A 31 -15.13 7.06 -19.46
CA ALA A 31 -14.88 7.74 -20.71
C ALA A 31 -14.44 9.21 -20.55
N GLU A 32 -14.41 9.74 -19.32
CA GLU A 32 -14.11 11.16 -19.08
C GLU A 32 -12.61 11.52 -19.13
N PRO A 33 -11.66 10.69 -18.63
CA PRO A 33 -10.24 11.00 -18.72
C PRO A 33 -9.68 10.81 -20.13
N ASP A 34 -8.85 11.75 -20.58
CA ASP A 34 -7.92 11.49 -21.67
C ASP A 34 -6.82 10.53 -21.17
N MET A 35 -6.84 9.29 -21.66
CA MET A 35 -5.94 8.23 -21.23
C MET A 35 -4.45 8.53 -21.48
N LYS A 36 -4.11 9.45 -22.37
CA LYS A 36 -2.71 9.85 -22.66
C LYS A 36 -2.28 11.06 -21.83
N GLN A 37 -3.18 12.02 -21.61
CA GLN A 37 -2.82 13.31 -21.01
C GLN A 37 -3.21 13.42 -19.53
N GLU A 38 -4.23 12.69 -19.10
CA GLU A 38 -4.82 12.82 -17.77
C GLU A 38 -4.56 11.58 -16.89
N SER A 39 -3.53 10.80 -17.23
CA SER A 39 -2.96 9.79 -16.31
C SER A 39 -2.19 10.47 -15.16
N ILE A 40 -1.46 9.70 -14.35
CA ILE A 40 -0.57 10.24 -13.33
C ILE A 40 0.49 11.12 -14.01
N SER A 41 0.44 12.43 -13.77
CA SER A 41 1.27 13.41 -14.46
C SER A 41 1.65 14.56 -13.52
N CYS A 42 2.28 15.61 -14.05
CA CYS A 42 2.84 16.74 -13.28
C CYS A 42 1.90 17.26 -12.18
N PRO A 43 0.59 17.51 -12.44
CA PRO A 43 -0.32 18.05 -11.45
C PRO A 43 -0.56 17.11 -10.24
N THR A 44 -0.26 15.82 -10.32
CA THR A 44 -0.40 14.93 -9.16
C THR A 44 0.51 15.36 -8.00
N CYS A 45 1.69 15.88 -8.31
CA CYS A 45 2.73 16.19 -7.32
C CYS A 45 3.21 17.64 -7.35
N HIS A 46 2.90 18.42 -8.39
CA HIS A 46 3.34 19.81 -8.55
C HIS A 46 2.18 20.79 -8.63
N ASP A 47 2.31 21.95 -7.99
CA ASP A 47 1.43 23.09 -8.25
C ASP A 47 1.68 23.63 -9.67
N PRO A 48 0.66 23.73 -10.53
CA PRO A 48 0.84 24.21 -11.90
C PRO A 48 1.34 25.66 -12.03
N LYS A 49 1.26 26.47 -10.97
CA LYS A 49 1.67 27.88 -11.01
C LYS A 49 3.17 28.08 -10.81
N ASP A 50 3.76 27.33 -9.87
CA ASP A 50 5.14 27.54 -9.42
C ASP A 50 5.97 26.25 -9.32
N MET A 51 5.37 25.11 -9.66
CA MET A 51 5.98 23.78 -9.62
C MET A 51 6.45 23.33 -8.22
N THR A 52 6.00 23.98 -7.15
CA THR A 52 6.24 23.50 -5.79
C THR A 52 5.59 22.14 -5.57
N LEU A 53 6.19 21.30 -4.72
CA LEU A 53 5.61 19.99 -4.39
C LEU A 53 4.30 20.18 -3.62
N ARG A 54 3.29 19.37 -3.96
CA ARG A 54 1.99 19.37 -3.31
C ARG A 54 1.46 17.97 -3.05
N ILE A 55 0.58 17.87 -2.07
CA ILE A 55 -0.27 16.68 -1.86
C ILE A 55 -1.67 16.96 -2.41
N THR A 56 -2.10 16.12 -3.34
CA THR A 56 -3.46 16.12 -3.93
C THR A 56 -4.31 14.96 -3.42
N SER A 57 -3.70 13.96 -2.79
CA SER A 57 -4.37 12.79 -2.22
C SER A 57 -5.23 13.17 -1.01
N VAL A 58 -6.54 12.94 -1.13
CA VAL A 58 -7.51 13.11 -0.04
C VAL A 58 -7.16 12.23 1.18
N PRO A 59 -6.99 10.89 1.06
CA PRO A 59 -6.72 10.05 2.23
C PRO A 59 -5.40 10.37 2.92
N LEU A 60 -4.35 10.75 2.18
CA LEU A 60 -3.09 11.16 2.79
C LEU A 60 -3.25 12.46 3.58
N ASN A 61 -3.96 13.44 3.01
CA ASN A 61 -4.22 14.70 3.71
C ASN A 61 -5.07 14.49 4.97
N ASP A 62 -6.10 13.62 4.89
CA ASP A 62 -6.93 13.26 6.04
C ASP A 62 -6.09 12.62 7.16
N TYR A 63 -5.19 11.67 6.82
CA TYR A 63 -4.25 11.09 7.78
C TYR A 63 -3.33 12.15 8.41
N LEU A 64 -2.68 12.99 7.59
CA LEU A 64 -1.76 14.01 8.07
C LEU A 64 -2.45 14.98 9.03
N GLN A 65 -3.67 15.42 8.69
CA GLN A 65 -4.48 16.26 9.57
C GLN A 65 -4.81 15.55 10.89
N LYS A 66 -5.18 14.26 10.85
CA LYS A 66 -5.49 13.47 12.04
C LYS A 66 -4.31 13.35 13.00
N VAL A 67 -3.09 13.29 12.48
CA VAL A 67 -1.85 13.27 13.29
C VAL A 67 -1.24 14.66 13.52
N GLY A 68 -2.00 15.73 13.27
CA GLY A 68 -1.60 17.11 13.56
C GLY A 68 -0.49 17.66 12.64
N LYS A 69 -0.29 17.08 11.46
CA LYS A 69 0.70 17.50 10.46
C LYS A 69 0.04 18.29 9.33
N ASP A 70 0.74 19.33 8.89
CA ASP A 70 0.38 20.14 7.71
C ASP A 70 1.47 19.97 6.66
N TRP A 71 1.15 19.27 5.56
CA TRP A 71 2.12 19.00 4.49
C TRP A 71 2.72 20.26 3.88
N LYS A 72 2.01 21.40 3.94
CA LYS A 72 2.51 22.69 3.43
C LYS A 72 3.70 23.22 4.23
N LYS A 73 3.91 22.72 5.45
CA LYS A 73 5.00 23.09 6.36
C LYS A 73 6.05 22.00 6.50
N MET A 74 5.88 20.87 5.82
CA MET A 74 6.82 19.75 5.91
C MET A 74 8.10 20.08 5.15
N SER A 75 9.20 19.47 5.61
CA SER A 75 10.49 19.65 4.99
C SER A 75 10.50 19.12 3.56
N ARG A 76 11.43 19.63 2.75
CA ARG A 76 11.65 19.12 1.40
C ARG A 76 11.97 17.61 1.40
N ASN A 77 12.66 17.11 2.42
CA ASN A 77 13.02 15.70 2.52
C ASN A 77 11.77 14.84 2.75
N GLU A 78 10.89 15.22 3.68
CA GLU A 78 9.63 14.50 3.90
C GLU A 78 8.76 14.49 2.64
N MET A 79 8.63 15.63 1.96
CA MET A 79 7.85 15.74 0.72
C MET A 79 8.38 14.84 -0.41
N ARG A 80 9.68 14.55 -0.44
CA ARG A 80 10.32 13.66 -1.43
C ARG A 80 9.95 12.17 -1.25
N ALA A 81 9.35 11.81 -0.13
CA ALA A 81 8.73 10.49 0.08
C ALA A 81 7.19 10.58 0.04
N LEU A 82 6.60 11.61 0.67
CA LEU A 82 5.14 11.74 0.78
C LEU A 82 4.41 11.86 -0.56
N VAL A 83 5.02 12.46 -1.59
CA VAL A 83 4.40 12.48 -2.93
C VAL A 83 4.18 11.08 -3.50
N CYS A 84 5.02 10.10 -3.13
CA CYS A 84 4.84 8.68 -3.46
C CYS A 84 3.81 8.01 -2.54
N GLY A 85 3.87 8.33 -1.24
CA GLY A 85 2.90 7.89 -0.21
C GLY A 85 1.47 8.42 -0.39
N GLN A 86 1.21 9.18 -1.47
CA GLN A 86 -0.15 9.49 -1.92
C GLN A 86 -0.90 8.26 -2.43
N CYS A 87 -0.16 7.29 -2.98
CA CYS A 87 -0.70 6.17 -3.76
C CYS A 87 -0.04 4.82 -3.43
N HIS A 88 1.26 4.81 -3.14
CA HIS A 88 2.05 3.60 -2.86
C HIS A 88 1.96 3.21 -1.39
N VAL A 89 0.74 2.79 -1.02
CA VAL A 89 0.31 2.55 0.36
C VAL A 89 -0.75 1.45 0.41
N GLU A 90 -0.89 0.85 1.59
CA GLU A 90 -2.06 0.07 1.97
C GLU A 90 -3.28 0.99 2.12
N TYR A 91 -4.43 0.53 1.64
CA TYR A 91 -5.69 1.27 1.76
C TYR A 91 -6.90 0.35 1.78
N TYR A 92 -7.98 0.85 2.37
CA TYR A 92 -9.30 0.24 2.27
C TYR A 92 -10.38 1.26 1.91
N PHE A 93 -11.56 0.76 1.56
CA PHE A 93 -12.74 1.59 1.31
C PHE A 93 -13.64 1.55 2.52
N ALA A 94 -13.76 2.69 3.20
CA ALA A 94 -14.51 2.80 4.43
C ALA A 94 -16.00 2.55 4.21
N GLU A 95 -16.58 1.82 5.15
CA GLU A 95 -18.03 1.66 5.24
C GLU A 95 -18.68 2.90 5.84
N LYS A 96 -19.95 3.15 5.50
CA LYS A 96 -20.69 4.38 5.83
C LYS A 96 -20.67 4.75 7.33
N LYS A 97 -20.49 3.76 8.20
CA LYS A 97 -20.36 3.94 9.65
C LYS A 97 -19.13 4.77 10.05
N PHE A 98 -18.04 4.71 9.27
CA PHE A 98 -16.74 5.30 9.63
C PHE A 98 -16.38 6.53 8.78
N ALA A 99 -16.84 6.59 7.53
CA ALA A 99 -16.60 7.71 6.62
C ALA A 99 -17.68 7.72 5.53
N PRO A 100 -17.74 8.73 4.63
CA PRO A 100 -18.54 8.64 3.43
C PRO A 100 -18.34 7.31 2.71
N SER A 101 -19.43 6.70 2.23
CA SER A 101 -19.41 5.34 1.70
C SER A 101 -18.35 5.17 0.62
N LYS A 102 -17.52 4.14 0.77
CA LYS A 102 -16.39 3.80 -0.12
C LYS A 102 -15.27 4.83 -0.19
N LYS A 103 -15.25 5.86 0.67
CA LYS A 103 -14.13 6.81 0.75
C LYS A 103 -12.84 6.05 1.09
N PRO A 104 -11.71 6.32 0.41
CA PRO A 104 -10.45 5.64 0.70
C PRO A 104 -9.90 6.12 2.05
N VAL A 105 -9.32 5.21 2.82
CA VAL A 105 -8.67 5.48 4.10
C VAL A 105 -7.37 4.67 4.20
N PHE A 106 -6.34 5.25 4.80
CA PHE A 106 -5.09 4.55 5.12
C PHE A 106 -5.14 4.05 6.58
N PRO A 107 -4.94 2.75 6.85
CA PRO A 107 -5.15 2.14 8.17
C PRO A 107 -3.96 2.36 9.13
N TRP A 108 -3.52 3.61 9.30
CA TRP A 108 -2.22 3.94 9.91
C TRP A 108 -2.28 4.43 11.35
N THR A 109 -3.46 4.53 11.96
CA THR A 109 -3.57 5.16 13.28
C THR A 109 -3.03 4.32 14.42
N GLU A 110 -2.86 3.01 14.19
CA GLU A 110 -2.20 2.10 15.13
C GLU A 110 -0.69 1.97 14.87
N GLY A 111 -0.18 2.56 13.78
CA GLY A 111 1.20 2.37 13.29
C GLY A 111 1.25 1.82 11.85
N PHE A 112 2.46 1.57 11.37
CA PHE A 112 2.74 1.17 9.99
C PHE A 112 3.09 -0.32 9.83
N ASP A 113 3.33 -1.04 10.94
CA ASP A 113 3.71 -2.44 10.87
C ASP A 113 2.50 -3.36 10.62
N PRO A 114 2.70 -4.58 10.09
CA PRO A 114 1.61 -5.53 9.82
C PRO A 114 0.68 -5.77 11.01
N GLU A 115 1.21 -5.94 12.21
CA GLU A 115 0.44 -6.08 13.45
C GLU A 115 -0.43 -4.87 13.75
N ASN A 116 0.06 -3.66 13.50
CA ASN A 116 -0.67 -2.44 13.74
C ASN A 116 -1.87 -2.35 12.80
N MET A 117 -1.64 -2.55 11.50
CA MET A 117 -2.71 -2.56 10.50
C MET A 117 -3.74 -3.67 10.77
N TYR A 118 -3.28 -4.87 11.15
CA TYR A 118 -4.20 -5.95 11.51
C TYR A 118 -5.07 -5.58 12.72
N THR A 119 -4.48 -4.96 13.74
CA THR A 119 -5.20 -4.47 14.93
C THR A 119 -6.22 -3.40 14.55
N TYR A 120 -5.83 -2.43 13.71
CA TYR A 120 -6.74 -1.42 13.17
C TYR A 120 -7.96 -2.04 12.47
N TYR A 121 -7.77 -3.12 11.72
CA TYR A 121 -8.86 -3.78 11.01
C TYR A 121 -9.79 -4.62 11.92
N MET A 122 -9.51 -4.76 13.21
CA MET A 122 -10.38 -5.47 14.14
C MET A 122 -11.55 -4.62 14.67
N ASP A 123 -11.50 -3.29 14.54
CA ASP A 123 -12.56 -2.39 15.04
C ASP A 123 -13.09 -1.38 14.00
N HIS A 124 -12.49 -1.34 12.80
CA HIS A 124 -12.88 -0.43 11.71
C HIS A 124 -13.77 -1.09 10.64
N GLY A 125 -14.68 -1.99 11.03
CA GLY A 125 -15.62 -2.63 10.12
C GLY A 125 -17.03 -2.87 10.66
N ILE A 126 -17.76 -3.68 9.90
CA ILE A 126 -19.19 -3.98 10.14
C ILE A 126 -19.49 -5.47 9.96
N THR A 127 -18.48 -6.34 9.98
CA THR A 127 -18.70 -7.79 9.84
C THR A 127 -19.61 -8.29 10.98
N GLU A 128 -20.61 -9.11 10.65
CA GLU A 128 -21.55 -9.69 11.62
C GLU A 128 -21.30 -11.19 11.87
N ALA A 129 -20.31 -11.77 11.20
CA ALA A 129 -19.94 -13.17 11.38
C ALA A 129 -19.44 -13.42 12.82
N LYS A 130 -19.94 -14.49 13.45
CA LYS A 130 -19.58 -14.85 14.84
C LYS A 130 -18.07 -14.95 15.02
N GLY A 131 -17.52 -14.21 15.98
CA GLY A 131 -16.08 -14.13 16.26
C GLY A 131 -15.30 -13.11 15.41
N PHE A 132 -15.99 -12.30 14.61
CA PHE A 132 -15.44 -11.24 13.77
C PHE A 132 -16.30 -9.96 13.84
N GLU A 133 -17.15 -9.85 14.87
CA GLU A 133 -18.11 -8.77 14.98
C GLU A 133 -17.40 -7.40 15.00
N GLY A 134 -17.78 -6.52 14.07
CA GLY A 134 -17.18 -5.19 13.92
C GLY A 134 -15.82 -5.15 13.22
N TRP A 135 -15.26 -6.29 12.81
CA TRP A 135 -14.01 -6.33 12.05
C TRP A 135 -14.24 -5.89 10.60
N PHE A 136 -13.22 -5.32 9.96
CA PHE A 136 -13.25 -4.98 8.54
C PHE A 136 -13.09 -6.23 7.67
N THR A 137 -13.80 -6.32 6.55
CA THR A 137 -13.70 -7.47 5.64
C THR A 137 -13.82 -6.98 4.20
N ASP A 138 -12.80 -7.24 3.39
CA ASP A 138 -12.84 -6.96 1.95
C ASP A 138 -13.69 -7.98 1.21
N TRP A 139 -13.50 -9.27 1.52
CA TRP A 139 -14.34 -10.37 1.00
C TRP A 139 -14.32 -11.56 1.95
N THR A 140 -15.31 -12.44 1.83
CA THR A 140 -15.27 -13.75 2.49
C THR A 140 -14.75 -14.80 1.50
N HIS A 141 -13.67 -15.50 1.87
CA HIS A 141 -13.08 -16.53 1.01
C HIS A 141 -14.11 -17.66 0.78
N PRO A 142 -14.47 -17.99 -0.47
CA PRO A 142 -15.61 -18.88 -0.74
C PRO A 142 -15.38 -20.34 -0.33
N VAL A 143 -14.11 -20.74 -0.15
CA VAL A 143 -13.73 -22.11 0.22
C VAL A 143 -13.75 -22.29 1.75
N SER A 144 -12.84 -21.64 2.48
CA SER A 144 -12.76 -21.73 3.95
C SER A 144 -13.85 -20.95 4.71
N LYS A 145 -14.61 -20.09 4.01
CA LYS A 145 -15.59 -19.14 4.58
C LYS A 145 -14.97 -18.14 5.56
N THR A 146 -13.68 -17.83 5.39
CA THR A 146 -12.95 -16.88 6.25
C THR A 146 -13.18 -15.44 5.78
N PRO A 147 -13.55 -14.49 6.66
CA PRO A 147 -13.56 -13.06 6.34
C PRO A 147 -12.12 -12.54 6.15
N MET A 148 -11.75 -12.09 4.95
CA MET A 148 -10.38 -11.75 4.57
C MET A 148 -10.11 -10.25 4.53
N LEU A 149 -8.83 -9.92 4.63
CA LEU A 149 -8.25 -8.62 4.27
C LEU A 149 -7.48 -8.76 2.96
N LYS A 150 -7.48 -7.72 2.14
CA LYS A 150 -6.54 -7.55 1.03
C LYS A 150 -5.50 -6.54 1.48
N ALA A 151 -4.23 -6.83 1.21
CA ALA A 151 -3.18 -5.83 1.27
C ALA A 151 -2.87 -5.26 -0.14
N GLN A 152 -2.51 -3.99 -0.25
CA GLN A 152 -2.16 -3.33 -1.50
C GLN A 152 -0.87 -2.56 -1.32
N HIS A 153 0.15 -2.89 -2.12
CA HIS A 153 1.38 -2.13 -2.35
C HIS A 153 1.81 -1.18 -1.20
N PRO A 154 2.15 -1.72 -0.01
CA PRO A 154 2.45 -0.93 1.20
C PRO A 154 3.90 -0.41 1.19
N GLU A 155 4.34 0.21 0.08
CA GLU A 155 5.74 0.64 -0.03
C GLU A 155 6.10 1.72 0.99
N TYR A 156 5.23 2.71 1.24
CA TYR A 156 5.55 3.80 2.17
C TYR A 156 5.70 3.27 3.61
N GLU A 157 4.79 2.40 4.02
CA GLU A 157 4.75 1.78 5.34
C GLU A 157 5.92 0.82 5.56
N THR A 158 6.30 0.09 4.51
CA THR A 158 7.49 -0.78 4.54
C THR A 158 8.79 0.01 4.55
N TRP A 159 8.86 1.11 3.78
CA TRP A 159 10.05 1.94 3.66
C TRP A 159 10.36 2.75 4.92
N ILE A 160 9.34 3.31 5.60
CA ILE A 160 9.52 4.40 6.58
C ILE A 160 10.42 4.01 7.76
N ASN A 161 10.39 2.75 8.18
CA ASN A 161 11.22 2.21 9.26
C ASN A 161 12.30 1.23 8.78
N GLY A 162 12.42 1.00 7.47
CA GLY A 162 13.51 0.24 6.85
C GLY A 162 14.86 0.96 6.96
N PRO A 163 15.98 0.27 6.64
CA PRO A 163 17.34 0.83 6.83
C PRO A 163 17.55 2.19 6.12
N HIS A 164 16.93 2.39 4.97
CA HIS A 164 17.02 3.64 4.20
C HIS A 164 16.06 4.71 4.72
N GLY A 165 14.77 4.38 4.90
CA GLY A 165 13.77 5.35 5.34
C GLY A 165 14.04 5.88 6.75
N ALA A 166 14.42 5.00 7.67
CA ALA A 166 14.80 5.38 9.03
C ALA A 166 16.06 6.28 9.07
N ALA A 167 16.95 6.14 8.08
CA ALA A 167 18.13 6.99 7.90
C ALA A 167 17.84 8.29 7.13
N GLY A 168 16.58 8.53 6.74
CA GLY A 168 16.15 9.73 6.02
C GLY A 168 16.37 9.69 4.51
N VAL A 169 16.74 8.55 3.92
CA VAL A 169 16.84 8.36 2.47
C VAL A 169 15.44 8.15 1.90
N THR A 170 15.05 8.99 0.95
CA THR A 170 13.68 9.10 0.43
C THR A 170 13.47 8.32 -0.86
N CYS A 171 12.20 8.06 -1.22
CA CYS A 171 11.83 7.44 -2.49
C CYS A 171 12.50 8.16 -3.68
N ALA A 172 12.49 9.50 -3.67
CA ALA A 172 13.07 10.31 -4.73
C ALA A 172 14.61 10.30 -4.77
N ASP A 173 15.31 9.85 -3.73
CA ASP A 173 16.78 9.69 -3.79
C ASP A 173 17.16 8.54 -4.71
N CYS A 174 16.40 7.43 -4.66
CA CYS A 174 16.66 6.25 -5.48
C CYS A 174 15.91 6.28 -6.82
N HIS A 175 14.62 6.62 -6.82
CA HIS A 175 13.76 6.52 -8.01
C HIS A 175 13.67 7.80 -8.83
N MET A 176 14.12 8.93 -8.28
CA MET A 176 14.18 10.23 -8.97
C MET A 176 15.57 10.86 -8.84
N ALA A 177 16.60 10.00 -8.78
CA ALA A 177 18.00 10.40 -8.69
C ALA A 177 18.34 11.44 -9.76
N TYR A 178 19.21 12.38 -9.40
CA TYR A 178 19.62 13.43 -10.32
C TYR A 178 20.31 12.83 -11.55
N THR A 179 19.87 13.24 -12.73
CA THR A 179 20.52 12.96 -14.01
C THR A 179 20.96 14.27 -14.66
N ARG A 180 21.87 14.21 -15.63
CA ARG A 180 22.28 15.39 -16.40
C ARG A 180 21.52 15.40 -17.72
N ALA A 181 20.85 16.51 -18.02
CA ALA A 181 20.29 16.76 -19.34
C ALA A 181 21.41 17.03 -20.37
N ASP A 182 21.05 17.09 -21.65
CA ASP A 182 21.99 17.33 -22.76
C ASP A 182 22.79 18.64 -22.60
N ASP A 183 22.20 19.64 -21.93
CA ASP A 183 22.82 20.92 -21.59
C ASP A 183 23.67 20.88 -20.29
N LYS A 184 23.94 19.67 -19.76
CA LYS A 184 24.71 19.36 -18.56
C LYS A 184 24.10 19.82 -17.23
N LYS A 185 22.90 20.42 -17.22
CA LYS A 185 22.19 20.78 -15.97
C LYS A 185 21.65 19.54 -15.28
N LYS A 186 21.67 19.56 -13.94
CA LYS A 186 21.07 18.49 -13.13
C LYS A 186 19.56 18.64 -13.13
N ILE A 187 18.86 17.58 -13.50
CA ILE A 187 17.41 17.44 -13.38
C ILE A 187 17.10 16.22 -12.51
N SER A 188 15.98 16.24 -11.79
CA SER A 188 15.48 15.02 -11.15
C SER A 188 14.89 14.11 -12.22
N SER A 189 15.35 12.85 -12.26
CA SER A 189 14.73 11.86 -13.14
C SER A 189 13.23 11.75 -12.82
N HIS A 190 12.39 11.82 -13.85
CA HIS A 190 10.96 11.51 -13.76
C HIS A 190 10.63 10.15 -14.41
N TRP A 191 11.66 9.34 -14.67
CA TRP A 191 11.49 7.96 -15.06
C TRP A 191 11.44 7.08 -13.80
N TRP A 192 10.23 6.91 -13.27
CA TRP A 192 9.97 6.06 -12.10
C TRP A 192 10.01 4.58 -12.52
N THR A 193 11.14 3.92 -12.27
CA THR A 193 11.37 2.51 -12.61
C THR A 193 12.26 1.86 -11.55
N SER A 194 12.51 0.55 -11.66
CA SER A 194 13.51 -0.16 -10.87
C SER A 194 14.89 0.52 -10.96
N PRO A 195 15.52 0.88 -9.82
CA PRO A 195 16.87 1.42 -9.76
C PRO A 195 17.94 0.45 -10.29
N LEU A 196 17.65 -0.86 -10.33
CA LEU A 196 18.58 -1.86 -10.86
C LEU A 196 18.82 -1.73 -12.37
N LYS A 197 18.00 -0.93 -13.09
CA LYS A 197 18.27 -0.57 -14.49
C LYS A 197 19.37 0.48 -14.65
N ASP A 198 19.67 1.24 -13.59
CA ASP A 198 20.75 2.23 -13.56
C ASP A 198 21.24 2.44 -12.11
N ILE A 199 22.09 1.52 -11.66
CA ILE A 199 22.61 1.48 -10.29
C ILE A 199 23.59 2.63 -10.03
N ASP A 200 24.37 3.00 -11.04
CA ASP A 200 25.36 4.07 -10.91
C ASP A 200 24.69 5.39 -10.54
N ARG A 201 23.60 5.74 -11.23
CA ARG A 201 22.85 6.97 -10.93
C ARG A 201 22.13 6.88 -9.58
N SER A 202 21.48 5.75 -9.31
CA SER A 202 20.51 5.64 -8.22
C SER A 202 21.17 5.39 -6.85
N CYS A 203 22.31 4.71 -6.81
CA CYS A 203 22.90 4.22 -5.56
C CYS A 203 24.27 4.85 -5.27
N ARG A 204 25.11 5.06 -6.30
CA ARG A 204 26.52 5.46 -6.11
C ARG A 204 26.73 6.95 -5.84
N THR A 205 25.65 7.73 -5.81
CA THR A 205 25.69 9.08 -5.22
C THR A 205 26.04 9.03 -3.72
N CYS A 206 25.65 7.95 -3.02
CA CYS A 206 26.00 7.71 -1.62
C CYS A 206 27.03 6.59 -1.45
N HIS A 207 26.92 5.51 -2.24
CA HIS A 207 27.81 4.36 -2.18
C HIS A 207 28.91 4.40 -3.24
N SER A 208 29.62 5.52 -3.32
CA SER A 208 30.62 5.77 -4.38
C SER A 208 31.80 4.78 -4.35
N ASP A 209 32.06 4.20 -3.17
CA ASP A 209 33.13 3.23 -2.92
C ASP A 209 32.74 1.78 -3.26
N LYS A 210 31.50 1.54 -3.69
CA LYS A 210 31.02 0.22 -4.13
C LYS A 210 30.83 0.18 -5.65
N THR A 211 31.06 -0.98 -6.24
CA THR A 211 30.75 -1.24 -7.65
C THR A 211 29.25 -1.46 -7.84
N ALA A 212 28.75 -1.27 -9.07
CA ALA A 212 27.36 -1.55 -9.39
C ALA A 212 26.98 -3.03 -9.14
N ASP A 213 27.90 -3.96 -9.44
CA ASP A 213 27.70 -5.39 -9.20
C ASP A 213 27.61 -5.72 -7.72
N TYR A 214 28.47 -5.15 -6.87
CA TYR A 214 28.38 -5.33 -5.43
C TYR A 214 27.00 -4.89 -4.91
N LEU A 215 26.54 -3.70 -5.30
CA LEU A 215 25.25 -3.18 -4.88
C LEU A 215 24.09 -4.05 -5.35
N LYS A 216 24.14 -4.52 -6.61
CA LYS A 216 23.15 -5.45 -7.17
C LYS A 216 23.10 -6.76 -6.39
N GLU A 217 24.25 -7.33 -6.06
CA GLU A 217 24.32 -8.57 -5.28
C GLU A 217 23.74 -8.40 -3.87
N ARG A 218 23.95 -7.25 -3.23
CA ARG A 218 23.34 -6.96 -1.91
C ARG A 218 21.82 -6.84 -2.00
N VAL A 219 21.29 -6.25 -3.07
CA VAL A 219 19.83 -6.21 -3.33
C VAL A 219 19.30 -7.63 -3.53
N LEU A 220 19.92 -8.41 -4.42
CA LEU A 220 19.49 -9.77 -4.75
C LEU A 220 19.62 -10.73 -3.57
N PHE A 221 20.57 -10.50 -2.65
CA PHE A 221 20.72 -11.27 -1.43
C PHE A 221 19.44 -11.27 -0.59
N THR A 222 18.81 -10.10 -0.45
CA THR A 222 17.54 -9.94 0.26
C THR A 222 16.39 -10.46 -0.58
N GLN A 223 16.25 -9.99 -1.82
CA GLN A 223 15.11 -10.33 -2.68
C GLN A 223 14.97 -11.85 -2.87
N LYS A 224 16.07 -12.57 -3.07
CA LYS A 224 16.04 -14.02 -3.19
C LYS A 224 15.43 -14.68 -1.96
N ARG A 225 15.86 -14.28 -0.76
CA ARG A 225 15.38 -14.86 0.50
C ARG A 225 13.93 -14.51 0.77
N THR A 226 13.55 -13.26 0.53
CA THR A 226 12.16 -12.79 0.65
C THR A 226 11.26 -13.60 -0.28
N PHE A 227 11.62 -13.73 -1.56
CA PHE A 227 10.80 -14.44 -2.53
C PHE A 227 10.70 -15.94 -2.21
N ASP A 228 11.81 -16.60 -1.87
CA ASP A 228 11.82 -18.03 -1.51
C ASP A 228 10.90 -18.29 -0.28
N GLN A 229 10.95 -17.42 0.74
CA GLN A 229 10.08 -17.55 1.93
C GLN A 229 8.62 -17.17 1.65
N LEU A 230 8.37 -16.19 0.80
CA LEU A 230 7.01 -15.78 0.41
C LEU A 230 6.25 -16.95 -0.22
N LEU A 231 6.89 -17.69 -1.13
CA LEU A 231 6.27 -18.86 -1.78
C LEU A 231 5.90 -19.94 -0.74
N ILE A 232 6.77 -20.20 0.22
CA ILE A 232 6.49 -21.14 1.32
C ILE A 232 5.29 -20.66 2.16
N ALA A 233 5.24 -19.37 2.50
CA ALA A 233 4.14 -18.80 3.28
C ALA A 233 2.80 -18.91 2.52
N GLN A 234 2.79 -18.66 1.22
CA GLN A 234 1.60 -18.80 0.36
C GLN A 234 1.13 -20.26 0.26
N GLU A 235 2.06 -21.22 0.09
CA GLU A 235 1.72 -22.64 0.10
C GLU A 235 1.09 -23.09 1.43
N ILE A 236 1.65 -22.63 2.56
CA ILE A 236 1.08 -22.90 3.90
C ILE A 236 -0.30 -22.24 4.03
N SER A 237 -0.49 -21.02 3.51
CA SER A 237 -1.78 -20.33 3.51
C SER A 237 -2.84 -21.11 2.74
N VAL A 238 -2.51 -21.64 1.56
CA VAL A 238 -3.41 -22.53 0.79
C VAL A 238 -3.77 -23.77 1.60
N LYS A 239 -2.80 -24.44 2.22
CA LYS A 239 -3.04 -25.59 3.11
C LYS A 239 -3.93 -25.23 4.30
N ALA A 240 -3.77 -24.03 4.87
CA ALA A 240 -4.60 -23.56 5.98
C ALA A 240 -6.06 -23.33 5.54
N HIS A 241 -6.29 -22.73 4.36
CA HIS A 241 -7.64 -22.63 3.78
C HIS A 241 -8.27 -24.01 3.56
N GLU A 242 -7.51 -24.96 3.01
CA GLU A 242 -7.98 -26.32 2.76
C GLU A 242 -8.30 -27.07 4.06
N ALA A 243 -7.46 -26.93 5.09
CA ALA A 243 -7.72 -27.53 6.40
C ALA A 243 -9.01 -26.99 7.03
N VAL A 244 -9.26 -25.67 6.96
CA VAL A 244 -10.51 -25.08 7.43
C VAL A 244 -11.71 -25.55 6.60
N ARG A 245 -11.56 -25.71 5.28
CA ARG A 245 -12.62 -26.25 4.40
C ARG A 245 -12.98 -27.69 4.80
N LEU A 246 -11.99 -28.58 4.83
CA LEU A 246 -12.15 -29.99 5.22
C LEU A 246 -12.76 -30.11 6.62
N ALA A 247 -12.27 -29.32 7.58
CA ALA A 247 -12.84 -29.30 8.92
C ALA A 247 -14.31 -28.87 8.90
N SER A 248 -14.66 -27.83 8.13
CA SER A 248 -16.05 -27.32 8.03
C SER A 248 -17.02 -28.34 7.44
N GLU A 249 -16.55 -29.18 6.52
CA GLU A 249 -17.34 -30.23 5.85
C GLU A 249 -17.30 -31.58 6.58
N TRP A 250 -16.57 -31.68 7.69
CA TRP A 250 -16.39 -32.92 8.45
C TRP A 250 -17.71 -33.42 9.05
N THR A 251 -18.08 -34.66 8.73
CA THR A 251 -19.30 -35.34 9.21
C THR A 251 -19.05 -36.34 10.33
N GLY A 252 -17.79 -36.60 10.69
CA GLY A 252 -17.42 -37.50 11.78
C GLY A 252 -17.49 -36.84 13.18
N PRO A 253 -16.96 -37.52 14.22
CA PRO A 253 -16.89 -36.97 15.57
C PRO A 253 -16.13 -35.64 15.60
N LYS A 254 -16.62 -34.68 16.39
CA LYS A 254 -16.04 -33.34 16.57
C LYS A 254 -15.64 -33.14 18.03
N ALA A 255 -14.66 -32.27 18.25
CA ALA A 255 -14.31 -31.83 19.61
C ALA A 255 -15.48 -31.07 20.26
N ALA A 256 -15.58 -31.10 21.59
CA ALA A 256 -16.66 -30.42 22.31
C ALA A 256 -16.69 -28.90 22.08
N ASN A 257 -15.52 -28.28 21.90
CA ASN A 257 -15.33 -26.85 21.63
C ASN A 257 -15.06 -26.57 20.14
N TYR A 258 -15.59 -27.40 19.24
CA TYR A 258 -15.30 -27.31 17.79
C TYR A 258 -15.62 -25.94 17.18
N ASP A 259 -16.74 -25.31 17.56
CA ASP A 259 -17.12 -24.01 16.99
C ASP A 259 -16.12 -22.90 17.32
N ASP A 260 -15.64 -22.86 18.57
CA ASP A 260 -14.65 -21.88 19.01
C ASP A 260 -13.29 -22.13 18.34
N LEU A 261 -12.91 -23.39 18.17
CA LEU A 261 -11.70 -23.76 17.43
C LEU A 261 -11.79 -23.36 15.95
N MET A 262 -12.97 -23.49 15.32
CA MET A 262 -13.18 -23.06 13.94
C MET A 262 -13.12 -21.53 13.78
N ILE A 263 -13.59 -20.77 14.77
CA ILE A 263 -13.42 -19.31 14.79
C ILE A 263 -11.93 -18.96 14.87
N GLN A 264 -11.20 -19.55 15.82
CA GLN A 264 -9.76 -19.32 15.98
C GLN A 264 -8.97 -19.71 14.72
N ALA A 265 -9.30 -20.85 14.11
CA ALA A 265 -8.67 -21.30 12.87
C ALA A 265 -8.88 -20.29 11.74
N ARG A 266 -10.10 -19.76 11.57
CA ARG A 266 -10.40 -18.73 10.57
C ARG A 266 -9.69 -17.41 10.87
N GLN A 267 -9.61 -16.99 12.13
CA GLN A 267 -8.84 -15.78 12.51
C GLN A 267 -7.35 -15.94 12.16
N ASN A 268 -6.78 -17.12 12.37
CA ASN A 268 -5.39 -17.42 12.01
C ASN A 268 -5.18 -17.48 10.49
N VAL A 269 -6.12 -18.05 9.72
CA VAL A 269 -6.09 -17.99 8.25
C VAL A 269 -6.09 -16.55 7.76
N ARG A 270 -7.00 -15.72 8.29
CA ARG A 270 -7.09 -14.30 7.96
C ARG A 270 -5.80 -13.55 8.29
N LYS A 271 -5.27 -13.72 9.51
CA LYS A 271 -4.04 -13.05 9.96
C LYS A 271 -2.83 -13.49 9.14
N GLY A 272 -2.63 -14.80 9.01
CA GLY A 272 -1.54 -15.37 8.22
C GLY A 272 -1.57 -14.89 6.78
N GLN A 273 -2.76 -14.83 6.17
CA GLN A 273 -2.89 -14.30 4.82
C GLN A 273 -2.50 -12.83 4.71
N PHE A 274 -3.07 -11.97 5.56
CA PHE A 274 -2.79 -10.53 5.50
C PHE A 274 -1.29 -10.23 5.64
N PHE A 275 -0.59 -10.99 6.47
CA PHE A 275 0.84 -10.83 6.72
C PHE A 275 1.69 -11.15 5.49
N TRP A 276 1.46 -12.29 4.83
CA TRP A 276 2.21 -12.58 3.60
C TRP A 276 1.76 -11.67 2.45
N ASP A 277 0.49 -11.23 2.42
CA ASP A 277 -0.04 -10.37 1.36
C ASP A 277 0.59 -8.98 1.40
N LEU A 278 0.86 -8.41 2.59
CA LEU A 278 1.62 -7.16 2.74
C LEU A 278 3.01 -7.27 2.09
N ILE A 279 3.73 -8.37 2.32
CA ILE A 279 5.04 -8.62 1.71
C ILE A 279 4.93 -8.92 0.21
N SER A 280 3.87 -9.64 -0.20
CA SER A 280 3.64 -10.01 -1.60
C SER A 280 3.24 -8.82 -2.47
N ALA A 281 2.47 -7.90 -1.91
CA ALA A 281 1.95 -6.75 -2.63
C ALA A 281 2.98 -5.62 -2.73
N GLU A 282 3.96 -5.60 -1.83
CA GLU A 282 5.07 -4.65 -1.81
C GLU A 282 6.06 -4.91 -2.95
N ASN A 283 6.43 -3.86 -3.68
CA ASN A 283 7.10 -3.99 -4.98
C ASN A 283 8.62 -4.17 -4.94
N SER A 284 9.28 -3.97 -3.79
CA SER A 284 10.75 -4.08 -3.68
C SER A 284 11.23 -5.51 -3.47
N VAL A 285 10.32 -6.45 -3.18
CA VAL A 285 10.63 -7.82 -2.76
C VAL A 285 11.50 -7.80 -1.49
N GLY A 286 11.11 -6.93 -0.55
CA GLY A 286 11.73 -6.77 0.77
C GLY A 286 13.06 -6.02 0.79
N PHE A 287 13.41 -5.25 -0.26
CA PHE A 287 14.64 -4.45 -0.26
C PHE A 287 14.48 -3.06 0.38
N HIS A 288 13.27 -2.49 0.37
CA HIS A 288 12.96 -1.28 1.14
C HIS A 288 13.21 -1.51 2.65
#